data_AF-A0AA35IVD2-F1
#
_entry.id   AF-A0AA35IVD2-F1
#
_cell.length_a   1.000
_cell.length_b   1.000
_cell.length_c   1.000
_cell.angle_alpha   90.00
_cell.angle_beta   90.00
_cell.angle_gamma   90.00
#
_symmetry.space_group_name_H-M   'P 1'
#
loop_
_entity.id
_entity.type
_entity.pdbx_description
1 polymer ?
#
loop_
_entity_poly.entity_id
_entity_poly.type
_entity_poly.pdbx_seq_one_letter_code
_entity_poly.pdbx_strand_id
1 'polypeptide(L)'
;MNANIWVAASDGNVDRVERILRESNGSMTPQTKDINGYTPMHAAAAYGHTDLLKKMCSEYNGDINVLDNDGDTPLHHVEDVGTAKLIVEELGGDFTIRNAEGQTPYDSFVENGEDGELIEYMRIKSGVADSHGADGSQGEGIINNQLLEEFKDSVRYTLENDPEEGADESTLQRRRQLEQIITGDNAEEELERYIRTMVREQMLGQGSMGDGMGEPDSKRRK
;
A
#
# COMPACT_ATOMS: atom_id res chain seq x y z
N MET A 1 7.57 35.06 -20.92
CA MET A 1 8.18 33.71 -20.97
C MET A 1 7.28 32.82 -21.81
N ASN A 2 7.83 32.11 -22.80
CA ASN A 2 7.10 31.04 -23.50
C ASN A 2 7.06 29.83 -22.57
N ALA A 3 6.16 29.85 -21.59
CA ALA A 3 5.88 28.69 -20.74
C ALA A 3 5.52 27.49 -21.62
N ASN A 4 6.24 26.39 -21.39
CA ASN A 4 6.09 25.11 -22.08
C ASN A 4 4.86 24.36 -21.51
N ILE A 5 4.55 23.17 -22.04
CA ILE A 5 3.33 22.44 -21.67
C ILE A 5 3.32 22.01 -20.19
N TRP A 6 4.46 21.69 -19.60
CA TRP A 6 4.58 21.35 -18.17
C TRP A 6 4.24 22.54 -17.26
N VAL A 7 4.80 23.72 -17.54
CA VAL A 7 4.49 24.93 -16.76
C VAL A 7 3.02 25.34 -16.96
N ALA A 8 2.50 25.21 -18.18
CA ALA A 8 1.08 25.46 -18.42
C ALA A 8 0.18 24.50 -17.63
N ALA A 9 0.60 23.23 -17.48
CA ALA A 9 -0.11 22.24 -16.71
C ALA A 9 0.00 22.46 -15.20
N SER A 10 1.18 22.85 -14.67
CA SER A 10 1.33 23.21 -13.26
C SER A 10 0.54 24.46 -12.87
N ASP A 11 0.34 25.38 -13.81
CA ASP A 11 -0.50 26.58 -13.62
C ASP A 11 -2.00 26.29 -13.78
N GLY A 12 -2.40 25.07 -14.18
CA GLY A 12 -3.80 24.73 -14.47
C GLY A 12 -4.36 25.44 -15.69
N ASN A 13 -3.49 25.95 -16.58
CA ASN A 13 -3.90 26.74 -17.73
C ASN A 13 -4.40 25.84 -18.87
N VAL A 14 -5.66 25.39 -18.74
CA VAL A 14 -6.32 24.47 -19.67
C VAL A 14 -6.21 24.97 -21.11
N ASP A 15 -6.61 26.22 -21.38
CA ASP A 15 -6.59 26.81 -22.72
C ASP A 15 -5.20 26.75 -23.37
N ARG A 16 -4.15 26.95 -22.57
CA ARG A 16 -2.78 26.92 -23.07
C ARG A 16 -2.31 25.50 -23.34
N VAL A 17 -2.60 24.56 -22.44
CA VAL A 17 -2.28 23.14 -22.65
C VAL A 17 -2.97 22.63 -23.91
N GLU A 18 -4.26 22.89 -24.07
CA GLU A 18 -5.03 22.51 -25.25
C GLU A 18 -4.46 23.08 -26.53
N ARG A 19 -4.12 24.37 -26.53
CA ARG A 19 -3.51 25.03 -27.69
C ARG A 19 -2.21 24.35 -28.07
N ILE A 20 -1.33 24.06 -27.10
CA ILE A 20 -0.06 23.38 -27.36
C ILE A 20 -0.30 21.98 -27.92
N LEU A 21 -1.21 21.20 -27.34
CA LEU A 21 -1.52 19.85 -27.81
C LEU A 21 -2.05 19.86 -29.25
N ARG A 22 -2.96 20.79 -29.58
CA ARG A 22 -3.55 20.93 -30.92
C ARG A 22 -2.56 21.44 -31.97
N GLU A 23 -1.74 22.45 -31.63
CA GLU A 23 -0.83 23.10 -32.57
C GLU A 23 0.49 22.33 -32.76
N SER A 24 0.82 21.40 -31.85
CA SER A 24 2.05 20.60 -31.94
C SER A 24 2.04 19.55 -33.05
N ASN A 25 0.91 19.30 -33.72
CA ASN A 25 0.74 18.23 -34.70
C ASN A 25 1.24 16.86 -34.20
N GLY A 26 0.99 16.54 -32.93
CA GLY A 26 1.41 15.28 -32.31
C GLY A 26 2.86 15.26 -31.82
N SER A 27 3.63 16.34 -32.01
CA SER A 27 4.95 16.47 -31.38
C SER A 27 4.86 16.57 -29.86
N MET A 28 3.75 17.04 -29.31
CA MET A 28 3.48 17.09 -27.88
C MET A 28 2.19 16.33 -27.58
N THR A 29 2.20 15.54 -26.51
CA THR A 29 1.08 14.76 -25.98
C THR A 29 1.05 14.92 -24.46
N PRO A 30 -0.03 14.49 -23.78
CA PRO A 30 -0.04 14.48 -22.32
C PRO A 30 1.03 13.58 -21.69
N GLN A 31 1.65 12.66 -22.46
CA GLN A 31 2.75 11.80 -22.03
C GLN A 31 4.13 12.32 -22.46
N THR A 32 4.22 13.53 -23.05
CA THR A 32 5.53 14.08 -23.41
C THR A 32 6.37 14.28 -22.15
N LYS A 33 7.50 13.58 -22.12
CA LYS A 33 8.46 13.57 -21.02
C LYS A 33 9.44 14.74 -21.12
N ASP A 34 9.72 15.40 -20.01
CA ASP A 34 10.87 16.29 -19.90
C ASP A 34 12.17 15.50 -19.63
N ILE A 35 13.24 16.18 -19.22
CA ILE A 35 14.53 15.55 -18.94
C ILE A 35 14.48 14.54 -17.77
N ASN A 36 13.52 14.69 -16.86
CA ASN A 36 13.32 13.84 -15.70
C ASN A 36 12.21 12.80 -15.95
N GLY A 37 11.71 12.68 -17.17
CA GLY A 37 10.59 11.81 -17.46
C GLY A 37 9.24 12.40 -17.05
N TYR A 38 9.24 13.57 -16.42
CA TYR A 38 8.06 14.22 -15.89
C TYR A 38 7.15 14.66 -17.04
N THR A 39 5.84 14.49 -16.87
CA THR A 39 4.86 14.78 -17.93
C THR A 39 3.91 15.90 -17.51
N PRO A 40 3.19 16.53 -18.45
CA PRO A 40 2.11 17.46 -18.11
C PRO A 40 1.06 16.86 -17.16
N MET A 41 0.85 15.55 -17.21
CA MET A 41 -0.09 14.87 -16.31
C MET A 41 0.44 14.80 -14.88
N HIS A 42 1.75 14.57 -14.67
CA HIS A 42 2.36 14.67 -13.35
C HIS A 42 2.23 16.10 -12.80
N ALA A 43 2.55 17.11 -13.62
CA ALA A 43 2.40 18.51 -13.22
C ALA A 43 0.95 18.87 -12.86
N ALA A 44 -0.03 18.43 -13.65
CA ALA A 44 -1.44 18.69 -13.35
C ALA A 44 -1.90 17.98 -12.07
N ALA A 45 -1.43 16.74 -11.82
CA ALA A 45 -1.75 15.99 -10.61
C ALA A 45 -1.14 16.61 -9.35
N ALA A 46 0.13 17.00 -9.41
CA ALA A 46 0.85 17.60 -8.28
C ALA A 46 0.19 18.88 -7.76
N TYR A 47 -0.40 19.67 -8.66
CA TYR A 47 -1.05 20.94 -8.30
C TYR A 47 -2.59 20.86 -8.30
N GLY A 48 -3.16 19.65 -8.32
CA GLY A 48 -4.60 19.43 -8.16
C GLY A 48 -5.49 19.92 -9.32
N HIS A 49 -4.96 20.00 -10.53
CA HIS A 49 -5.68 20.48 -11.73
C HIS A 49 -6.57 19.40 -12.33
N THR A 50 -7.61 19.02 -11.58
CA THR A 50 -8.57 17.95 -11.87
C THR A 50 -9.26 18.09 -13.24
N ASP A 51 -9.76 19.28 -13.58
CA ASP A 51 -10.40 19.54 -14.88
C ASP A 51 -9.43 19.30 -16.05
N LEU A 52 -8.18 19.71 -15.87
CA LEU A 52 -7.14 19.52 -16.87
C LEU A 52 -6.80 18.03 -17.05
N LEU A 53 -6.70 17.27 -15.95
CA LEU A 53 -6.49 15.81 -16.00
C LEU A 53 -7.62 15.10 -16.74
N LYS A 54 -8.89 15.41 -16.39
CA LYS A 54 -10.07 14.86 -17.09
C LYS A 54 -9.99 15.10 -18.59
N LYS A 55 -9.62 16.32 -18.98
CA LYS A 55 -9.55 16.73 -20.38
C LYS A 55 -8.42 16.03 -21.12
N MET A 56 -7.22 15.95 -20.52
CA MET A 56 -6.09 15.23 -21.08
C MET A 56 -6.42 13.74 -21.31
N CYS A 57 -7.05 13.06 -20.36
CA CYS A 57 -7.46 11.66 -20.52
C CYS A 57 -8.53 11.46 -21.59
N SER A 58 -9.60 12.27 -21.56
CA SER A 58 -10.79 12.05 -22.41
C SER A 58 -10.64 12.55 -23.86
N GLU A 59 -9.91 13.65 -24.09
CA GLU A 59 -9.83 14.30 -25.40
C GLU A 59 -8.49 14.12 -26.09
N TYR A 60 -7.42 13.84 -25.33
CA TYR A 60 -6.05 13.80 -25.84
C TYR A 60 -5.33 12.47 -25.57
N ASN A 61 -6.08 11.40 -25.29
CA ASN A 61 -5.56 10.06 -25.02
C ASN A 61 -4.49 10.04 -23.91
N GLY A 62 -4.76 10.80 -22.84
CA GLY A 62 -3.98 10.82 -21.61
C GLY A 62 -3.88 9.44 -20.96
N ASP A 63 -2.66 8.94 -20.73
CA ASP A 63 -2.41 7.80 -19.84
C ASP A 63 -2.10 8.29 -18.43
N ILE A 64 -3.03 8.06 -17.50
CA ILE A 64 -2.90 8.49 -16.09
C ILE A 64 -1.90 7.64 -15.30
N ASN A 65 -1.44 6.53 -15.85
CA ASN A 65 -0.45 5.63 -15.25
C ASN A 65 0.94 5.78 -15.89
N VAL A 66 1.16 6.88 -16.63
CA VAL A 66 2.47 7.18 -17.22
C VAL A 66 3.54 7.30 -16.14
N LEU A 67 4.68 6.66 -16.34
CA LEU A 67 5.79 6.70 -15.38
C LEU A 67 6.74 7.84 -15.73
N ASP A 68 7.29 8.55 -14.75
CA ASP A 68 8.46 9.41 -14.94
C ASP A 68 9.78 8.60 -14.95
N ASN A 69 10.94 9.21 -14.65
CA ASN A 69 12.20 8.48 -14.59
C ASN A 69 12.45 7.78 -13.24
N ASP A 70 11.79 8.22 -12.18
CA ASP A 70 11.84 7.60 -10.86
C ASP A 70 10.81 6.47 -10.74
N GLY A 71 10.01 6.25 -11.80
CA GLY A 71 8.98 5.22 -11.85
C GLY A 71 7.69 5.65 -11.17
N ASP A 72 7.58 6.92 -10.80
CA ASP A 72 6.39 7.48 -10.21
C ASP A 72 5.33 7.70 -11.28
N THR A 73 4.07 7.45 -10.91
CA THR A 73 2.89 7.82 -11.69
C THR A 73 2.42 9.22 -11.28
N PRO A 74 1.53 9.89 -12.05
CA PRO A 74 0.85 11.10 -11.59
C PRO A 74 0.21 10.96 -10.21
N LEU A 75 -0.25 9.76 -9.84
CA LEU A 75 -0.81 9.50 -8.51
C LEU A 75 0.22 9.54 -7.39
N HIS A 76 1.51 9.28 -7.63
CA HIS A 76 2.56 9.42 -6.60
C HIS A 76 2.82 10.89 -6.21
N HIS A 77 2.45 11.83 -7.08
CA HIS A 77 2.75 13.25 -6.90
C HIS A 77 1.59 14.08 -6.35
N VAL A 78 0.41 13.51 -6.11
CA VAL A 78 -0.75 14.32 -5.66
C VAL A 78 -0.57 14.81 -4.22
N GLU A 79 -1.04 16.02 -3.94
CA GLU A 79 -1.00 16.64 -2.61
C GLU A 79 -2.38 16.68 -1.91
N ASP A 80 -3.47 16.31 -2.62
CA ASP A 80 -4.83 16.40 -2.10
C ASP A 80 -5.72 15.18 -2.41
N VAL A 81 -6.64 14.88 -1.49
CA VAL A 81 -7.56 13.74 -1.57
C VAL A 81 -8.56 13.85 -2.73
N GLY A 82 -8.91 15.06 -3.16
CA GLY A 82 -9.84 15.29 -4.27
C GLY A 82 -9.23 14.83 -5.60
N THR A 83 -7.98 15.17 -5.82
CA THR A 83 -7.22 14.75 -7.01
C THR A 83 -6.91 13.25 -6.98
N ALA A 84 -6.55 12.70 -5.82
CA ALA A 84 -6.39 11.25 -5.66
C ALA A 84 -7.67 10.48 -6.01
N LYS A 85 -8.82 10.92 -5.46
CA LYS A 85 -10.14 10.33 -5.77
C LYS A 85 -10.46 10.38 -7.25
N LEU A 86 -10.24 11.52 -7.89
CA LEU A 86 -10.43 11.66 -9.32
C LEU A 86 -9.62 10.61 -10.08
N ILE A 87 -8.31 10.54 -9.81
CA ILE A 87 -7.39 9.67 -10.53
C ILE A 87 -7.82 8.21 -10.37
N VAL A 88 -8.07 7.77 -9.13
CA VAL A 88 -8.39 6.37 -8.82
C VAL A 88 -9.79 5.97 -9.30
N GLU A 89 -10.80 6.83 -9.12
CA GLU A 89 -12.20 6.44 -9.27
C GLU A 89 -12.79 6.78 -10.64
N GLU A 90 -12.30 7.83 -11.30
CA GLU A 90 -12.83 8.24 -12.61
C GLU A 90 -11.82 8.02 -13.75
N LEU A 91 -10.52 8.18 -13.52
CA LEU A 91 -9.50 8.13 -14.57
C LEU A 91 -8.82 6.75 -14.70
N GLY A 92 -9.09 5.82 -13.78
CA GLY A 92 -8.50 4.47 -13.81
C GLY A 92 -7.04 4.43 -13.40
N GLY A 93 -6.63 5.31 -12.48
CA GLY A 93 -5.31 5.30 -11.87
C GLY A 93 -5.07 4.05 -11.06
N ASP A 94 -3.99 3.33 -11.39
CA ASP A 94 -3.55 2.13 -10.68
C ASP A 94 -2.68 2.53 -9.48
N PHE A 95 -3.28 2.47 -8.30
CA PHE A 95 -2.63 2.77 -7.03
C PHE A 95 -1.73 1.63 -6.52
N THR A 96 -1.56 0.54 -7.28
CA THR A 96 -0.68 -0.58 -6.93
C THR A 96 0.68 -0.53 -7.63
N ILE A 97 0.85 0.39 -8.59
CA ILE A 97 2.12 0.59 -9.29
C ILE A 97 3.20 1.01 -8.29
N ARG A 98 4.36 0.37 -8.42
CA ARG A 98 5.53 0.67 -7.60
C ARG A 98 6.57 1.46 -8.39
N ASN A 99 7.09 2.52 -7.79
CA ASN A 99 8.19 3.29 -8.34
C ASN A 99 9.54 2.53 -8.26
N ALA A 100 10.64 3.16 -8.66
CA ALA A 100 11.97 2.56 -8.68
C ALA A 100 12.49 2.18 -7.28
N GLU A 101 11.97 2.82 -6.23
CA GLU A 101 12.27 2.50 -4.83
C GLU A 101 11.39 1.37 -4.28
N GLY A 102 10.45 0.87 -5.10
CA GLY A 102 9.53 -0.19 -4.73
C GLY A 102 8.30 0.29 -3.97
N GLN A 103 8.02 1.59 -3.96
CA GLN A 103 6.94 2.22 -3.21
C GLN A 103 5.69 2.37 -4.05
N THR A 104 4.53 2.07 -3.48
CA THR A 104 3.24 2.50 -4.04
C THR A 104 3.00 4.00 -3.74
N PRO A 105 2.00 4.66 -4.36
CA PRO A 105 1.64 6.02 -3.98
C PRO A 105 1.34 6.15 -2.48
N TYR A 106 0.67 5.16 -1.88
CA TYR A 106 0.43 5.15 -0.43
C TYR A 106 1.72 5.14 0.38
N ASP A 107 2.69 4.28 0.01
CA ASP A 107 3.97 4.18 0.71
C ASP A 107 4.73 5.51 0.65
N SER A 108 4.73 6.18 -0.52
CA SER A 108 5.36 7.49 -0.72
C SER A 108 4.73 8.58 0.16
N PHE A 109 3.39 8.64 0.24
CA PHE A 109 2.70 9.61 1.09
C PHE A 109 3.01 9.43 2.58
N VAL A 110 3.13 8.19 3.03
CA VAL A 110 3.49 7.87 4.41
C VAL A 110 4.93 8.29 4.71
N GLU A 111 5.88 8.05 3.80
CA GLU A 111 7.28 8.43 4.01
C GLU A 111 7.47 9.96 4.01
N ASN A 112 6.83 10.65 3.08
CA ASN A 112 6.95 12.11 2.94
C ASN A 112 6.19 12.89 4.02
N GLY A 113 5.30 12.23 4.77
CA GLY A 113 4.52 12.84 5.84
C GLY A 113 3.41 13.76 5.32
N GLU A 114 2.73 13.32 4.26
CA GLU A 114 1.65 14.05 3.58
C GLU A 114 0.38 14.21 4.44
N ASP A 115 -0.64 14.88 3.87
CA ASP A 115 -1.93 15.11 4.52
C ASP A 115 -2.60 13.80 5.00
N GLY A 116 -3.08 13.82 6.24
CA GLY A 116 -3.69 12.65 6.88
C GLY A 116 -4.95 12.14 6.19
N GLU A 117 -5.75 13.02 5.57
CA GLU A 117 -6.93 12.62 4.81
C GLU A 117 -6.57 11.90 3.50
N LEU A 118 -5.47 12.32 2.85
CA LEU A 118 -4.95 11.66 1.65
C LEU A 118 -4.40 10.27 1.98
N ILE A 119 -3.58 10.18 3.03
CA ILE A 119 -3.03 8.90 3.51
C ILE A 119 -4.17 7.94 3.87
N GLU A 120 -5.16 8.42 4.62
CA GLU A 120 -6.31 7.60 5.03
C GLU A 120 -7.14 7.13 3.84
N TYR A 121 -7.39 8.01 2.86
CA TYR A 121 -8.07 7.61 1.64
C TYR A 121 -7.32 6.49 0.91
N MET A 122 -6.02 6.68 0.68
CA MET A 122 -5.20 5.73 -0.08
C MET A 122 -5.03 4.40 0.67
N ARG A 123 -4.96 4.45 1.99
CA ARG A 123 -4.97 3.28 2.87
C ARG A 123 -6.24 2.44 2.69
N ILE A 124 -7.41 3.09 2.79
CA ILE A 124 -8.71 2.43 2.57
C ILE A 124 -8.79 1.83 1.16
N LYS A 125 -8.36 2.57 0.13
CA LYS A 125 -8.38 2.07 -1.26
C LYS A 125 -7.43 0.90 -1.48
N SER A 126 -6.27 0.91 -0.83
CA SER A 126 -5.27 -0.15 -0.94
C SER A 126 -5.61 -1.42 -0.16
N GLY A 127 -6.68 -1.39 0.65
CA GLY A 127 -7.06 -2.50 1.52
C GLY A 127 -6.11 -2.69 2.69
N VAL A 128 -5.33 -1.66 3.05
CA VAL A 128 -4.53 -1.65 4.28
C VAL A 128 -5.50 -1.40 5.44
N ALA A 129 -6.05 -2.49 5.97
CA ALA A 129 -7.02 -2.44 7.05
C ALA A 129 -6.45 -1.71 8.28
N ASP A 130 -7.27 -0.89 8.92
CA ASP A 130 -7.40 -0.90 10.39
C ASP A 130 -6.20 -0.73 11.38
N SER A 131 -4.95 -0.38 11.06
CA SER A 131 -3.94 -0.04 12.09
C SER A 131 -4.17 1.33 12.77
N HIS A 132 -5.38 1.62 13.22
CA HIS A 132 -5.58 2.62 14.27
C HIS A 132 -5.09 2.05 15.60
N GLY A 133 -3.77 2.12 15.80
CA GLY A 133 -3.10 1.82 17.06
C GLY A 133 -1.79 2.59 17.08
N ALA A 134 -1.81 3.75 17.73
CA ALA A 134 -0.67 4.63 17.92
C ALA A 134 0.57 3.89 18.42
N ASP A 135 1.50 3.55 17.53
CA ASP A 135 2.94 3.57 17.80
C ASP A 135 3.68 3.42 16.46
N GLY A 136 4.53 4.40 16.17
CA GLY A 136 5.39 4.36 15.00
C GLY A 136 6.35 3.18 15.11
N SER A 137 6.06 2.09 14.41
CA SER A 137 7.05 1.07 14.15
C SER A 137 6.81 0.42 12.79
N GLN A 138 7.75 0.69 11.90
CA GLN A 138 7.90 0.08 10.59
C GLN A 138 7.76 -1.44 10.67
N GLY A 139 6.99 -2.02 9.75
CA GLY A 139 7.05 -3.46 9.47
C GLY A 139 5.70 -4.09 9.19
N GLU A 140 5.03 -3.68 8.11
CA GLU A 140 3.83 -4.37 7.61
C GLU A 140 3.92 -4.57 6.10
N GLY A 141 4.57 -5.66 5.71
CA GLY A 141 4.69 -6.07 4.29
C GLY A 141 5.02 -7.54 4.09
N ILE A 142 4.68 -8.44 5.02
CA ILE A 142 5.14 -9.84 4.96
C ILE A 142 4.03 -10.84 4.57
N ILE A 143 2.75 -10.46 4.58
CA ILE A 143 1.66 -11.40 4.26
C ILE A 143 0.83 -10.86 3.09
N ASN A 144 1.02 -11.46 1.91
CA ASN A 144 0.14 -11.25 0.75
C ASN A 144 -1.17 -12.04 0.94
N ASN A 145 -2.27 -11.56 0.36
CA ASN A 145 -3.62 -12.14 0.49
C ASN A 145 -3.68 -13.66 0.22
N GLN A 146 -2.88 -14.18 -0.71
CA GLN A 146 -2.81 -15.62 -0.99
C GLN A 146 -2.31 -16.44 0.22
N LEU A 147 -1.27 -15.96 0.91
CA LEU A 147 -0.70 -16.64 2.08
C LEU A 147 -1.64 -16.55 3.28
N LEU A 148 -2.40 -15.47 3.37
CA LEU A 148 -3.43 -15.30 4.40
C LEU A 148 -4.55 -16.34 4.24
N GLU A 149 -5.05 -16.55 3.02
CA GLU A 149 -6.08 -17.55 2.74
C GLU A 149 -5.61 -18.98 2.99
N GLU A 150 -4.39 -19.33 2.56
CA GLU A 150 -3.81 -20.65 2.83
C GLU A 150 -3.68 -20.92 4.34
N PHE A 151 -3.36 -19.89 5.13
CA PHE A 151 -3.29 -20.02 6.59
C PHE A 151 -4.68 -20.15 7.23
N LYS A 152 -5.68 -19.38 6.75
CA LYS A 152 -7.08 -19.50 7.20
C LYS A 152 -7.60 -20.93 7.01
N ASP A 153 -7.35 -21.51 5.84
CA ASP A 153 -7.74 -22.89 5.52
C ASP A 153 -7.03 -23.91 6.41
N SER A 154 -5.73 -23.74 6.65
CA SER A 154 -4.97 -24.60 7.56
C SER A 154 -5.50 -24.53 8.99
N VAL A 155 -5.83 -23.34 9.50
CA VAL A 155 -6.36 -23.16 10.85
C VAL A 155 -7.75 -23.80 10.99
N ARG A 156 -8.64 -23.59 10.01
CA ARG A 156 -9.97 -24.22 9.99
C ARG A 156 -9.83 -25.75 9.99
N TYR A 157 -8.95 -26.30 9.16
CA TYR A 157 -8.69 -27.73 9.10
C TYR A 157 -8.20 -28.30 10.44
N THR A 158 -7.26 -27.62 11.10
CA THR A 158 -6.76 -28.04 12.42
C THR A 158 -7.85 -27.99 13.48
N LEU A 159 -8.67 -26.93 13.52
CA LEU A 159 -9.78 -26.81 14.46
C LEU A 159 -10.85 -27.90 14.27
N GLU A 160 -11.10 -28.31 13.02
CA GLU A 160 -12.07 -29.36 12.69
C GLU A 160 -11.55 -30.78 12.96
N ASN A 161 -10.23 -31.02 12.88
CA ASN A 161 -9.66 -32.36 12.84
C ASN A 161 -8.74 -32.74 14.01
N ASP A 162 -8.23 -31.80 14.80
CA ASP A 162 -7.37 -32.15 15.96
C ASP A 162 -8.18 -32.42 17.25
N PRO A 163 -7.99 -33.58 17.90
CA PRO A 163 -8.72 -33.93 19.12
C PRO A 163 -8.32 -33.03 20.30
N GLU A 164 -9.31 -32.53 21.05
CA GLU A 164 -9.09 -31.77 22.30
C GLU A 164 -8.44 -32.63 23.40
N GLU A 165 -8.58 -33.95 23.33
CA GLU A 165 -8.05 -34.87 24.34
C GLU A 165 -6.53 -35.03 24.22
N GLY A 166 -5.82 -34.51 25.22
CA GLY A 166 -4.37 -34.65 25.36
C GLY A 166 -3.56 -33.45 24.85
N ALA A 167 -4.21 -32.40 24.37
CA ALA A 167 -3.56 -31.15 24.00
C ALA A 167 -3.03 -30.40 25.23
N ASP A 168 -1.87 -29.74 25.10
CA ASP A 168 -1.34 -28.90 26.15
C ASP A 168 -2.17 -27.62 26.34
N GLU A 169 -2.02 -26.97 27.49
CA GLU A 169 -2.80 -25.77 27.85
C GLU A 169 -2.61 -24.63 26.83
N SER A 170 -1.42 -24.55 26.21
CA SER A 170 -1.11 -23.53 25.19
C SER A 170 -1.91 -23.72 23.91
N THR A 171 -2.06 -24.97 23.48
CA THR A 171 -2.85 -25.36 22.29
C THR A 171 -4.34 -25.14 22.54
N LEU A 172 -4.82 -25.49 23.73
CA LEU A 172 -6.21 -25.25 24.15
C LEU A 172 -6.53 -23.75 24.27
N GLN A 173 -5.57 -22.93 24.71
CA GLN A 173 -5.72 -21.49 24.77
C GLN A 173 -5.75 -20.87 23.37
N ARG A 174 -4.88 -21.33 22.48
CA ARG A 174 -4.86 -20.96 21.06
C ARG A 174 -6.21 -21.26 20.38
N ARG A 175 -6.76 -22.46 20.62
CA ARG A 175 -8.08 -22.88 20.11
C ARG A 175 -9.22 -21.99 20.62
N ARG A 176 -9.29 -21.76 21.93
CA ARG A 176 -10.32 -20.88 22.54
C ARG A 176 -10.28 -19.46 21.97
N GLN A 177 -9.09 -18.92 21.75
CA GLN A 177 -8.93 -17.59 21.17
C GLN A 177 -9.42 -17.54 19.71
N LEU A 178 -9.10 -18.55 18.91
CA LEU A 178 -9.59 -18.66 17.53
C LEU A 178 -11.11 -18.83 17.45
N GLU A 179 -11.72 -19.61 18.35
CA GLU A 179 -13.17 -19.76 18.41
C GLU A 179 -13.89 -18.45 18.76
N GLN A 180 -13.34 -17.67 19.71
CA GLN A 180 -13.85 -16.34 20.03
C GLN A 180 -13.79 -15.37 18.85
N ILE A 181 -12.70 -15.43 18.08
CA ILE A 181 -12.53 -14.64 16.87
C ILE A 181 -13.58 -15.04 15.83
N ILE A 182 -13.71 -16.33 15.52
CA ILE A 182 -14.61 -16.84 14.48
C ILE A 182 -16.09 -16.59 14.82
N THR A 183 -16.44 -16.56 16.10
CA THR A 183 -17.83 -16.33 16.56
C THR A 183 -18.18 -14.86 16.80
N GLY A 184 -17.23 -13.94 16.66
CA GLY A 184 -17.45 -12.50 16.83
C GLY A 184 -18.04 -11.82 15.60
N ASP A 185 -18.60 -10.62 15.79
CA ASP A 185 -19.23 -9.81 14.73
C ASP A 185 -18.23 -9.33 13.65
N ASN A 186 -16.92 -9.37 13.95
CA ASN A 186 -15.84 -8.90 13.08
C ASN A 186 -14.78 -10.00 12.83
N ALA A 187 -15.25 -11.23 12.65
CA ALA A 187 -14.40 -12.43 12.63
C ALA A 187 -13.26 -12.37 11.61
N GLU A 188 -13.48 -11.75 10.46
CA GLU A 188 -12.50 -11.70 9.37
C GLU A 188 -11.30 -10.80 9.69
N GLU A 189 -11.55 -9.58 10.18
CA GLU A 189 -10.49 -8.63 10.56
C GLU A 189 -9.71 -9.10 11.79
N GLU A 190 -10.41 -9.64 12.80
CA GLU A 190 -9.78 -10.18 14.01
C GLU A 190 -8.91 -11.40 13.71
N LEU A 191 -9.34 -12.26 12.78
CA LEU A 191 -8.55 -13.41 12.35
C LEU A 191 -7.31 -12.97 11.59
N GLU A 192 -7.42 -12.00 10.70
CA GLU A 192 -6.27 -11.45 9.99
C GLU A 192 -5.23 -10.86 10.94
N ARG A 193 -5.67 -10.05 11.92
CA ARG A 193 -4.79 -9.48 12.94
C ARG A 193 -4.07 -10.56 13.76
N TYR A 194 -4.79 -11.61 14.13
CA TYR A 194 -4.24 -12.74 14.85
C TYR A 194 -3.15 -13.48 14.04
N ILE A 195 -3.39 -13.71 12.73
CA ILE A 195 -2.43 -14.36 11.83
C ILE A 195 -1.16 -13.53 11.69
N ARG A 196 -1.30 -12.21 11.45
CA ARG A 196 -0.17 -11.29 11.32
C ARG A 196 0.69 -11.27 12.59
N THR A 197 0.05 -11.30 13.76
CA THR A 197 0.73 -11.31 15.07
C THR A 197 1.54 -12.61 15.25
N MET A 198 0.95 -13.78 14.98
CA MET A 198 1.67 -15.05 15.13
C MET A 198 2.83 -15.21 14.16
N VAL A 199 2.67 -14.79 12.90
CA VAL A 199 3.77 -14.82 11.92
C VAL A 199 4.91 -13.91 12.37
N ARG A 200 4.60 -12.73 12.92
CA ARG A 200 5.60 -11.83 13.52
C ARG A 200 6.33 -12.49 14.69
N GLU A 201 5.60 -13.13 15.61
CA GLU A 201 6.21 -13.86 16.75
C GLU A 201 7.10 -15.02 16.29
N GLN A 202 6.68 -15.76 15.26
CA GLN A 202 7.44 -16.89 14.73
C GLN A 202 8.71 -16.44 13.97
N MET A 203 8.65 -15.31 13.26
CA MET A 203 9.80 -14.69 12.60
C MET A 203 10.80 -14.08 13.59
N LEU A 204 10.31 -13.43 14.65
CA LEU A 204 11.16 -12.89 15.73
C LEU A 204 11.75 -13.99 16.62
N GLY A 205 11.07 -15.14 16.73
CA GLY A 205 11.50 -16.29 17.52
C GLY A 205 12.63 -17.13 16.91
N GLN A 206 12.95 -16.97 15.62
CA GLN A 206 14.03 -17.73 14.97
C GLN A 206 15.44 -17.14 15.16
N GLY A 207 15.56 -16.03 15.89
CA GLY A 207 16.85 -15.39 16.24
C GLY A 207 17.55 -15.93 17.50
N SER A 208 16.97 -16.88 18.24
CA SER A 208 17.58 -17.40 19.47
C SER A 208 17.28 -18.88 19.69
N MET A 209 17.93 -19.74 18.91
CA MET A 209 18.24 -21.10 19.32
C MET A 209 19.73 -21.35 19.14
N GLY A 210 20.50 -20.85 20.11
CA GLY A 210 21.92 -21.12 20.26
C GLY A 210 22.28 -21.07 21.75
N ASP A 211 22.53 -22.25 22.30
CA ASP A 211 23.17 -22.53 23.59
C ASP A 211 22.38 -22.27 24.89
N GLY A 212 21.97 -23.39 25.49
CA GLY A 212 21.48 -23.42 26.87
C GLY A 212 20.98 -24.79 27.30
N MET A 213 21.64 -25.88 26.92
CA MET A 213 21.40 -27.17 27.59
C MET A 213 21.81 -27.04 29.05
N GLY A 214 20.81 -27.06 29.94
CA GLY A 214 21.00 -27.23 31.37
C GLY A 214 21.56 -28.63 31.69
N GLU A 215 22.64 -28.60 32.48
CA GLU A 215 23.22 -29.55 33.44
C GLU A 215 22.64 -30.97 33.60
N PRO A 216 23.46 -31.89 34.13
CA PRO A 216 23.23 -32.21 35.55
C PRO A 216 24.49 -32.28 36.43
N ASP A 217 24.33 -31.61 37.57
CA ASP A 217 24.86 -31.87 38.92
C ASP A 217 25.47 -33.27 39.15
N SER A 218 26.74 -33.31 39.59
CA SER A 218 27.30 -34.46 40.29
C SER A 218 28.08 -34.04 41.54
N LYS A 219 27.35 -34.05 42.66
CA LYS A 219 27.83 -34.22 44.03
C LYS A 219 29.08 -35.13 44.16
N ARG A 220 30.10 -34.65 44.87
CA ARG A 220 30.92 -35.42 45.85
C ARG A 220 31.67 -34.42 46.75
N ARG A 221 31.15 -34.10 47.94
CA ARG A 221 31.42 -34.71 49.26
C ARG A 221 32.90 -34.74 49.68
N LYS A 222 33.17 -33.91 50.71
CA LYS A 222 34.22 -33.90 51.75
C LYS A 222 35.67 -33.72 51.33
#